data_AF-A0A1I4Y1G8-F1
#
_entry.id   AF-A0A1I4Y1G8-F1
#
_cell.length_a   1.000
_cell.length_b   1.000
_cell.length_c   1.000
_cell.angle_alpha   90.00
_cell.angle_beta   90.00
_cell.angle_gamma   90.00
#
_symmetry.space_group_name_H-M   'P 1'
#
loop_
_entity.id
_entity.type
_entity.pdbx_description
1 polymer ?
#
loop_
_entity_poly.entity_id
_entity_poly.type
_entity_poly.pdbx_seq_one_letter_code
_entity_poly.pdbx_strand_id
1 'polypeptide(L)' 'MTAPSLRPAELDDTALTRLKQLEDRIGGPLVAYRPESPYAPLSEEQLAELRRTETELGVQLLAYRS' A
#
# COMPACT_ATOMS: atom_id res chain seq x y z
N MET A 1 -13.49 6.15 14.81
CA MET A 1 -12.57 5.14 14.25
C MET A 1 -11.20 5.77 14.17
N THR A 2 -10.21 5.25 14.89
CA THR A 2 -8.82 5.74 14.75
C THR A 2 -8.28 5.18 13.44
N ALA A 3 -7.94 6.06 12.49
CA ALA A 3 -7.30 5.62 11.26
C ALA A 3 -5.98 4.93 11.63
N PRO A 4 -5.72 3.70 11.18
CA PRO A 4 -4.49 3.04 11.53
C PRO A 4 -3.31 3.69 10.80
N SER A 5 -2.20 3.82 11.52
CA SER A 5 -1.04 4.57 11.05
C SER A 5 -0.12 3.70 10.19
N LEU A 6 0.01 4.04 8.91
CA LEU A 6 1.15 3.61 8.10
C LEU A 6 2.41 4.29 8.64
N ARG A 7 3.44 3.51 8.96
CA ARG A 7 4.72 4.04 9.45
C ARG A 7 5.80 3.85 8.38
N PRO A 8 6.49 4.92 7.94
CA PRO A 8 7.64 4.78 7.06
C PRO A 8 8.65 3.79 7.64
N ALA A 9 9.24 2.99 6.77
CA ALA A 9 10.34 2.11 7.14
C ALA A 9 11.62 2.93 7.31
N GLU A 10 12.40 2.61 8.33
CA GLU A 10 13.80 3.06 8.41
C GLU A 10 14.61 2.17 7.47
N LEU A 11 15.35 2.81 6.55
CA LEU A 11 16.19 2.12 5.59
C LEU A 11 17.65 2.40 5.91
N ASP A 12 18.48 1.37 5.92
CA ASP A 12 19.93 1.55 5.87
C ASP A 12 20.38 1.99 4.47
N ASP A 13 21.64 2.40 4.35
CA ASP A 13 22.20 2.91 3.10
C ASP A 13 22.13 1.89 1.95
N THR A 14 22.20 0.59 2.28
CA THR A 14 22.14 -0.49 1.29
C THR A 14 20.72 -0.62 0.73
N ALA A 15 19.72 -0.64 1.61
CA ALA A 15 18.31 -0.71 1.25
C ALA A 15 17.87 0.56 0.49
N LEU A 16 18.32 1.74 0.93
CA LEU A 16 18.04 3.00 0.25
C LEU A 16 18.61 3.04 -1.17
N THR A 17 19.84 2.55 -1.36
CA THR A 17 20.46 2.47 -2.69
C THR A 17 19.65 1.58 -3.64
N ARG A 18 19.19 0.43 -3.16
CA ARG A 18 18.34 -0.48 -3.95
C ARG A 18 16.99 0.15 -4.29
N LEU A 19 16.39 0.89 -3.37
CA LEU A 19 15.12 1.59 -3.60
C LEU A 19 15.27 2.62 -4.72
N LYS A 20 16.33 3.43 -4.70
CA LYS A 20 16.61 4.43 -5.75
C LYS A 20 16.75 3.81 -7.14
N GLN A 21 17.49 2.71 -7.23
CA GLN A 21 17.63 1.96 -8.50
C GLN A 21 16.30 1.39 -9.01
N LEU A 22 15.33 1.15 -8.13
CA LEU A 22 13.99 0.71 -8.49
C LEU A 22 13.13 1.90 -8.95
N GLU A 23 13.21 3.03 -8.24
CA GLU A 23 12.56 4.29 -8.63
C GLU A 23 12.95 4.70 -10.05
N ASP A 24 14.25 4.67 -10.37
CA ASP A 24 14.79 5.00 -11.70
C ASP A 24 14.21 4.09 -12.80
N ARG A 25 13.98 2.81 -12.48
CA ARG A 25 13.50 1.82 -13.44
C ARG A 25 12.00 1.94 -13.71
N ILE A 26 11.22 2.24 -12.67
CA ILE A 26 9.76 2.39 -12.75
C ILE A 26 9.40 3.79 -13.25
N GLY A 27 10.29 4.76 -13.09
CA GLY A 27 10.08 6.16 -13.50
C GLY A 27 9.27 6.96 -12.50
N GLY A 28 9.37 6.66 -11.20
CA GLY A 28 8.61 7.36 -10.17
C GLY A 28 9.11 7.12 -8.75
N PRO A 29 8.80 8.04 -7.81
CA PRO A 29 9.21 7.93 -6.42
C PRO A 29 8.47 6.80 -5.70
N LEU A 30 9.15 6.16 -4.75
CA LEU A 30 8.63 5.08 -3.94
C LEU A 30 8.72 5.44 -2.45
N VAL A 31 7.68 5.10 -1.70
CA VAL A 31 7.66 5.24 -0.24
C VAL A 31 7.66 3.85 0.38
N ALA A 32 8.69 3.54 1.15
CA ALA A 32 8.77 2.29 1.90
C ALA A 32 8.03 2.44 3.24
N TYR A 33 7.02 1.62 3.46
CA TYR A 33 6.35 1.48 4.75
C TYR A 33 6.81 0.20 5.47
N ARG A 34 6.72 0.18 6.80
CA ARG A 34 6.98 -1.02 7.59
C ARG A 34 6.02 -2.16 7.16
N PRO A 35 6.44 -3.43 7.25
CA PRO A 35 5.67 -4.57 6.77
C PRO A 35 4.39 -4.83 7.57
N GLU A 36 4.24 -4.22 8.75
CA GLU A 36 2.97 -4.22 9.50
C GLU A 36 1.96 -3.28 8.81
N SER A 37 1.35 -3.76 7.73
CA SER A 37 0.25 -3.06 7.09
C SER A 37 -1.03 -3.22 7.91
N PRO A 38 -1.73 -2.12 8.23
CA PRO A 38 -3.04 -2.21 8.86
C PRO A 38 -4.13 -2.68 7.90
N TYR A 39 -3.81 -2.83 6.61
CA TYR A 39 -4.77 -3.25 5.60
C TYR A 39 -4.86 -4.78 5.52
N ALA A 40 -6.09 -5.27 5.31
CA ALA A 40 -6.34 -6.67 5.08
C ALA A 40 -5.81 -7.06 3.69
N PRO A 41 -5.06 -8.17 3.58
CA PRO A 41 -4.75 -8.72 2.27
C PRO A 41 -6.06 -9.18 1.61
N LEU A 42 -6.23 -8.86 0.32
CA LEU A 42 -7.38 -9.28 -0.47
C LEU A 42 -6.93 -10.30 -1.51
N SER A 43 -7.73 -11.33 -1.73
CA SER A 43 -7.61 -12.16 -2.93
C SER A 43 -8.00 -11.36 -4.18
N GLU A 44 -7.66 -11.88 -5.36
CA GLU A 44 -8.05 -11.23 -6.63
C GLU A 44 -9.57 -11.09 -6.76
N GLU A 45 -10.32 -12.11 -6.32
CA GLU A 45 -11.79 -12.09 -6.31
C GLU A 45 -12.34 -11.00 -5.39
N GLN A 46 -11.81 -10.90 -4.16
CA GLN A 46 -12.21 -9.86 -3.20
C GLN A 46 -11.85 -8.46 -3.68
N LEU A 47 -10.70 -8.30 -4.34
CA LEU A 47 -10.30 -7.03 -4.93
C LEU A 47 -11.22 -6.62 -6.09
N ALA A 48 -11.63 -7.58 -6.93
CA ALA A 48 -12.57 -7.32 -8.01
C ALA A 48 -13.95 -6.88 -7.50
N GLU A 49 -14.44 -7.54 -6.44
CA GLU A 49 -15.67 -7.15 -5.76
C GLU A 49 -15.57 -5.73 -5.19
N LEU A 50 -14.48 -5.44 -4.46
CA LEU A 50 -14.24 -4.12 -3.87
C LEU A 50 -14.25 -3.01 -4.94
N ARG A 51 -13.57 -3.22 -6.07
CA ARG A 51 -13.55 -2.25 -7.19
C ARG A 51 -14.91 -2.00 -7.82
N ARG A 52 -15.74 -3.04 -7.91
CA ARG A 52 -17.11 -2.91 -8.38
C ARG A 52 -17.90 -2.04 -7.41
N THR A 53 -17.81 -2.32 -6.11
CA THR A 53 -18.48 -1.52 -5.08
C THR A 53 -18.01 -0.08 -5.06
N GLU A 54 -16.70 0.17 -5.21
CA GLU A 54 -16.14 1.52 -5.36
C GLU A 54 -16.76 2.29 -6.52
N THR A 55 -16.92 1.64 -7.67
CA THR A 55 -17.53 2.23 -8.87
C THR A 55 -19.02 2.54 -8.65
N GLU A 56 -19.76 1.60 -8.04
CA GLU A 56 -21.19 1.75 -7.76
C GLU A 56 -21.46 2.88 -6.75
N LEU A 57 -20.57 3.07 -5.77
CA LEU A 57 -20.72 4.06 -4.71
C LEU A 57 -20.02 5.40 -5.00
N GLY A 58 -19.13 5.45 -5.99
CA GLY A 58 -18.31 6.62 -6.29
C GLY A 58 -17.31 6.96 -5.19
N VAL A 59 -16.78 5.95 -4.48
CA VAL A 59 -15.81 6.13 -3.38
C VAL A 59 -14.60 5.22 -3.56
N GLN A 60 -13.56 5.46 -2.76
CA GLN A 60 -12.44 4.52 -2.58
C GLN A 60 -12.64 3.78 -1.25
N LEU A 61 -12.46 2.46 -1.28
CA LEU A 61 -12.64 1.58 -0.13
C LEU A 61 -11.30 1.01 0.33
N LEU A 62 -11.11 0.96 1.64
CA LEU A 62 -9.92 0.38 2.26
C LEU A 62 -10.35 -0.74 3.20
N ALA A 63 -9.82 -1.94 2.96
CA ALA A 63 -10.03 -3.08 3.84
C ALA A 63 -8.99 -3.03 4.98
N TYR A 64 -9.45 -2.93 6.22
CA TYR A 64 -8.58 -2.94 7.40
C TYR A 64 -8.58 -4.33 8.06
N ARG A 65 -7.44 -4.71 8.65
CA ARG A 65 -7.39 -5.83 9.61
C ARG A 65 -8.11 -5.39 10.89
N SER A 66 -8.97 -6.26 11.42
CA SER A 66 -9.61 -6.09 12.73
C SER A 66 -8.64 -6.23 13.88
#